data_AF-H3H5G7-F1
#
_entry.id   AF-H3H5G7-F1
#
_cell.length_a   1.000
_cell.length_b   1.000
_cell.length_c   1.000
_cell.angle_alpha   90.00
_cell.angle_beta   90.00
_cell.angle_gamma   90.00
#
_symmetry.space_group_name_H-M   'P 1'
#
loop_
_entity.id
_entity.type
_entity.pdbx_description
1 polymer ?
#
loop_
_entity_poly.entity_id
_entity_poly.type
_entity_poly.pdbx_seq_one_letter_code
_entity_poly.pdbx_strand_id
1 'polypeptide(L)'
;WYIKLLLRCAPRLPLRAARRFSSSTPTPPSSSSYDELSQYVKRVVDRSHQFARYRDHRVFFPSNWTLNNYFQYAQLQLPSKTEIDAVDFLTGAKFACDRVIRSMHSPQLVSFAAGNGPKPSIAYDMEEMFDSTCYERQFLPRVRRLGVGASDLRLTELDFTGVYLDGVHCQRTTRGNLKAEEALRTVVKETMAEKHKMKQRPSVMEVVSDLSAIKEKLNKSKVNESEDDDDVVERLRLDALFYTVQTVETVSSKTAQKVAVKTEVKTTLCFESLVTEPDDVDWRVVRMDKLGRLLSRKEVN
;
A
#
# COMPACT_ATOMS: atom_id res chain seq x y z
N TRP A 1 -0.40 -14.33 10.06
CA TRP A 1 -1.12 -13.14 9.60
C TRP A 1 -0.85 -11.89 10.45
N TYR A 2 -1.10 -11.85 11.78
CA TYR A 2 -0.65 -10.74 12.65
C TYR A 2 0.90 -10.62 12.77
N ILE A 3 1.60 -11.75 12.66
CA ILE A 3 3.04 -11.85 12.92
C ILE A 3 3.91 -11.38 11.75
N LYS A 4 3.53 -11.50 10.46
CA LYS A 4 4.39 -11.00 9.36
C LYS A 4 4.36 -9.46 9.23
N LEU A 5 3.24 -8.81 9.55
CA LEU A 5 3.18 -7.34 9.65
C LEU A 5 3.92 -6.80 10.90
N LEU A 6 3.86 -7.53 12.02
CA LEU A 6 4.62 -7.21 13.24
C LEU A 6 6.11 -7.57 13.16
N LEU A 7 6.50 -8.62 12.41
CA LEU A 7 7.89 -9.08 12.25
C LEU A 7 8.74 -8.10 11.45
N ARG A 8 8.14 -7.26 10.62
CA ARG A 8 8.85 -6.12 9.99
C ARG A 8 9.07 -4.95 10.95
N CYS A 9 8.48 -4.97 12.15
CA CYS A 9 8.42 -3.82 13.06
C CYS A 9 9.00 -4.07 14.47
N ALA A 10 9.65 -5.20 14.75
CA ALA A 10 10.22 -5.51 16.07
C ALA A 10 11.70 -5.95 15.99
N PRO A 11 12.53 -5.72 17.03
CA PRO A 11 13.92 -6.15 17.05
C PRO A 11 14.03 -7.68 17.05
N ARG A 12 14.94 -8.22 16.23
CA ARG A 12 15.14 -9.66 15.99
C ARG A 12 15.51 -10.40 17.28
N LEU A 13 14.73 -11.43 17.63
CA LEU A 13 15.12 -12.52 18.54
C LEU A 13 14.71 -13.88 17.93
N PRO A 14 15.40 -14.98 18.28
CA PRO A 14 15.55 -16.14 17.41
C PRO A 14 14.34 -17.08 17.40
N LEU A 15 14.16 -17.69 16.21
CA LEU A 15 13.14 -18.66 15.83
C LEU A 15 12.99 -19.82 16.83
N ARG A 16 11.76 -20.07 17.29
CA ARG A 16 11.32 -21.38 17.76
C ARG A 16 10.10 -21.82 16.94
N ALA A 17 10.16 -23.09 16.54
CA ALA A 17 9.27 -23.78 15.62
C ALA A 17 7.78 -23.50 15.85
N ALA A 18 7.11 -22.96 14.83
CA ALA A 18 5.66 -22.88 14.77
C ALA A 18 5.07 -24.27 14.51
N ARG A 19 4.20 -24.73 15.42
CA ARG A 19 3.44 -25.97 15.29
C ARG A 19 2.43 -25.85 14.14
N ARG A 20 2.35 -26.93 13.35
CA ARG A 20 1.52 -27.10 12.15
C ARG A 20 0.04 -27.24 12.50
N PHE A 21 -0.82 -26.57 11.74
CA PHE A 21 -2.22 -26.96 11.52
C PHE A 21 -2.61 -26.60 10.08
N SER A 22 -2.51 -27.57 9.17
CA SER A 22 -3.27 -27.55 7.92
C SER A 22 -3.30 -28.96 7.34
N SER A 23 -4.51 -29.47 7.10
CA SER A 23 -4.74 -30.71 6.38
C SER A 23 -5.17 -30.35 4.96
N SER A 24 -4.31 -30.60 3.98
CA SER A 24 -4.67 -30.44 2.57
C SER A 24 -4.16 -31.63 1.78
N THR A 25 -5.10 -32.41 1.26
CA THR A 25 -4.85 -33.40 0.20
C THR A 25 -4.68 -32.66 -1.13
N PRO A 26 -3.73 -33.06 -2.01
CA PRO A 26 -3.54 -32.41 -3.30
C PRO A 26 -4.58 -32.91 -4.33
N THR A 27 -5.29 -32.00 -4.98
CA THR A 27 -6.15 -32.32 -6.14
C THR A 27 -5.44 -31.88 -7.43
N PRO A 28 -5.42 -32.70 -8.50
CA PRO A 28 -4.66 -32.44 -9.72
C PRO A 28 -5.32 -31.37 -10.63
N PRO A 29 -4.56 -30.75 -11.55
CA PRO A 29 -5.02 -29.60 -12.33
C PRO A 29 -5.57 -30.03 -13.70
N SER A 30 -6.87 -29.84 -13.91
CA SER A 30 -7.44 -29.55 -15.23
C SER A 30 -8.85 -29.00 -15.02
N SER A 31 -8.98 -27.78 -14.51
CA SER A 31 -10.29 -27.15 -14.32
C SER A 31 -10.79 -26.61 -15.65
N SER A 32 -11.94 -27.10 -16.10
CA SER A 32 -12.72 -26.38 -17.09
C SER A 32 -13.13 -25.02 -16.52
N SER A 33 -13.39 -24.02 -17.36
CA SER A 33 -13.85 -22.69 -16.89
C SER A 33 -15.13 -22.76 -16.03
N TYR A 34 -15.93 -23.81 -16.22
CA TYR A 34 -17.12 -24.11 -15.41
C TYR A 34 -16.76 -24.58 -14.00
N ASP A 35 -15.70 -25.36 -13.83
CA ASP A 35 -15.24 -25.82 -12.51
C ASP A 35 -14.75 -24.64 -11.67
N GLU A 36 -14.02 -23.70 -12.25
CA GLU A 36 -13.54 -22.52 -11.53
C GLU A 36 -14.68 -21.61 -11.06
N LEU A 37 -15.69 -21.38 -11.92
CA LEU A 37 -16.87 -20.61 -11.57
C LEU A 37 -17.69 -21.30 -10.48
N SER A 38 -17.86 -22.62 -10.57
CA SER A 38 -18.59 -23.38 -9.55
C SER A 38 -17.89 -23.34 -8.19
N GLN A 39 -16.55 -23.47 -8.18
CA GLN A 39 -15.74 -23.35 -6.96
C GLN A 39 -15.79 -21.94 -6.37
N TYR A 40 -15.76 -20.90 -7.21
CA TYR A 40 -15.94 -19.52 -6.76
C TYR A 40 -17.31 -19.30 -6.11
N VAL A 41 -18.40 -19.70 -6.79
CA VAL A 41 -19.76 -19.59 -6.24
C VAL A 41 -19.87 -20.36 -4.92
N LYS A 42 -19.31 -21.57 -4.85
CA LYS A 42 -19.24 -22.36 -3.63
C LYS A 42 -18.54 -21.60 -2.49
N ARG A 43 -17.38 -20.97 -2.74
CA ARG A 43 -16.68 -20.16 -1.72
C ARG A 43 -17.54 -18.99 -1.23
N VAL A 44 -18.23 -18.29 -2.13
CA VAL A 44 -19.11 -17.16 -1.78
C VAL A 44 -20.25 -17.60 -0.86
N VAL A 45 -20.86 -18.76 -1.15
CA VAL A 45 -21.96 -19.31 -0.36
C VAL A 45 -21.48 -19.86 0.99
N ASP A 46 -20.44 -20.71 0.97
CA ASP A 46 -19.89 -21.37 2.16
C ASP A 46 -19.41 -20.34 3.20
N ARG A 47 -18.88 -19.20 2.73
CA ARG A 47 -18.37 -18.10 3.58
C ARG A 47 -19.36 -16.98 3.83
N SER A 48 -20.63 -17.14 3.48
CA SER A 48 -21.66 -16.10 3.66
C SER A 48 -21.76 -15.53 5.08
N HIS A 49 -21.42 -16.33 6.10
CA HIS A 49 -21.32 -15.87 7.49
C HIS A 49 -20.27 -14.76 7.70
N GLN A 50 -19.20 -14.72 6.90
CA GLN A 50 -18.19 -13.67 6.93
C GLN A 50 -18.78 -12.33 6.49
N PHE A 51 -19.72 -12.33 5.54
CA PHE A 51 -20.38 -11.10 5.12
C PHE A 51 -21.16 -10.45 6.27
N ALA A 52 -21.85 -11.26 7.10
CA ALA A 52 -22.50 -10.76 8.31
C ALA A 52 -21.47 -10.16 9.28
N ARG A 53 -20.38 -10.88 9.56
CA ARG A 53 -19.27 -10.38 10.39
C ARG A 53 -18.69 -9.06 9.86
N TYR A 54 -18.51 -8.92 8.54
CA TYR A 54 -17.98 -7.71 7.91
C TYR A 54 -18.92 -6.53 8.06
N ARG A 55 -20.24 -6.75 8.02
CA ARG A 55 -21.22 -5.71 8.31
C ARG A 55 -21.16 -5.27 9.77
N ASP A 56 -21.06 -6.22 10.71
CA ASP A 56 -20.98 -5.92 12.14
C ASP A 56 -19.72 -5.11 12.49
N HIS A 57 -18.60 -5.46 11.86
CA HIS A 57 -17.32 -4.77 12.02
C HIS A 57 -17.19 -3.50 11.18
N ARG A 58 -18.24 -3.09 10.46
CA ARG A 58 -18.26 -1.91 9.58
C ARG A 58 -17.11 -1.89 8.58
N VAL A 59 -16.76 -3.06 8.03
CA VAL A 59 -15.70 -3.22 7.01
C VAL A 59 -16.01 -2.34 5.80
N PHE A 60 -17.25 -2.29 5.37
CA PHE A 60 -17.67 -1.50 4.22
C PHE A 60 -18.15 -0.12 4.64
N PHE A 61 -17.93 0.88 3.78
CA PHE A 61 -18.43 2.22 4.02
C PHE A 61 -19.97 2.19 4.20
N PRO A 62 -20.53 2.92 5.19
CA PRO A 62 -21.97 2.99 5.39
C PRO A 62 -22.61 3.73 4.20
N SER A 63 -22.95 2.98 3.16
CA SER A 63 -23.69 3.44 1.99
C SER A 63 -25.06 2.76 1.94
N ASN A 64 -26.02 3.41 1.30
CA ASN A 64 -27.35 2.83 1.08
C ASN A 64 -27.32 1.67 0.05
N TRP A 65 -26.16 1.37 -0.53
CA TRP A 65 -26.01 0.39 -1.61
C TRP A 65 -25.41 -0.91 -1.09
N THR A 66 -26.26 -1.72 -0.46
CA THR A 66 -25.92 -3.05 0.06
C THR A 66 -25.36 -3.99 -1.02
N LEU A 67 -25.73 -3.80 -2.28
CA LEU A 67 -25.20 -4.54 -3.42
C LEU A 67 -23.70 -4.28 -3.64
N ASN A 68 -23.23 -3.05 -3.46
CA ASN A 68 -21.81 -2.74 -3.60
C ASN A 68 -20.99 -3.46 -2.52
N ASN A 69 -21.48 -3.48 -1.28
CA ASN A 69 -20.82 -4.18 -0.18
C ASN A 69 -20.77 -5.70 -0.44
N TYR A 70 -21.86 -6.27 -0.97
CA TYR A 70 -21.88 -7.67 -1.36
C TYR A 70 -20.93 -7.97 -2.53
N PHE A 71 -20.85 -7.08 -3.51
CA PHE A 71 -19.92 -7.22 -4.62
C PHE A 71 -18.46 -7.21 -4.15
N GLN A 72 -18.08 -6.29 -3.26
CA GLN A 72 -16.74 -6.27 -2.68
C GLN A 72 -16.46 -7.53 -1.85
N TYR A 73 -17.44 -8.02 -1.08
CA TYR A 73 -17.33 -9.30 -0.40
C TYR A 73 -17.10 -10.46 -1.37
N ALA A 74 -17.87 -10.52 -2.46
CA ALA A 74 -17.73 -11.58 -3.46
C ALA A 74 -16.35 -11.52 -4.15
N GLN A 75 -15.86 -10.31 -4.46
CA GLN A 75 -14.52 -10.11 -5.01
C GLN A 75 -13.39 -10.60 -4.09
N LEU A 76 -13.55 -10.51 -2.76
CA LEU A 76 -12.57 -11.07 -1.81
C LEU A 76 -12.47 -12.60 -1.88
N GLN A 77 -13.47 -13.28 -2.47
CA GLN A 77 -13.49 -14.73 -2.65
C GLN A 77 -12.90 -15.20 -3.99
N LEU A 78 -12.47 -14.25 -4.83
CA LEU A 78 -11.85 -14.54 -6.14
C LEU A 78 -10.53 -15.33 -6.02
N PRO A 79 -9.60 -15.00 -5.09
CA PRO A 79 -8.39 -15.79 -4.92
C PRO A 79 -8.75 -17.26 -4.66
N SER A 80 -8.04 -18.14 -5.36
CA SER A 80 -8.38 -19.55 -5.46
C SER A 80 -7.97 -20.34 -4.21
N LYS A 81 -6.74 -20.11 -3.72
CA LYS A 81 -6.13 -20.84 -2.60
C LYS A 81 -5.98 -20.00 -1.34
N THR A 82 -5.91 -18.69 -1.46
CA THR A 82 -5.66 -17.77 -0.34
C THR A 82 -6.95 -17.14 0.14
N GLU A 83 -7.21 -17.21 1.43
CA GLU A 83 -8.32 -16.49 2.06
C GLU A 83 -7.84 -15.20 2.69
N ILE A 84 -8.53 -14.09 2.39
CA ILE A 84 -8.22 -12.77 2.93
C ILE A 84 -9.35 -12.32 3.86
N ASP A 85 -9.04 -12.23 5.16
CA ASP A 85 -9.97 -11.64 6.13
C ASP A 85 -9.90 -10.11 6.06
N ALA A 86 -10.98 -9.48 5.60
CA ALA A 86 -11.08 -8.03 5.48
C ALA A 86 -10.95 -7.29 6.83
N VAL A 87 -11.38 -7.90 7.95
CA VAL A 87 -11.27 -7.27 9.28
C VAL A 87 -9.80 -7.21 9.71
N ASP A 88 -9.09 -8.31 9.54
CA ASP A 88 -7.65 -8.39 9.85
C ASP A 88 -6.85 -7.49 8.92
N PHE A 89 -7.18 -7.48 7.63
CA PHE A 89 -6.57 -6.59 6.65
C PHE A 89 -6.76 -5.12 7.05
N LEU A 90 -7.99 -4.67 7.35
CA LEU A 90 -8.24 -3.28 7.73
C LEU A 90 -7.55 -2.89 9.05
N THR A 91 -7.41 -3.84 9.98
CA THR A 91 -6.63 -3.62 11.22
C THR A 91 -5.16 -3.35 10.91
N GLY A 92 -4.55 -4.18 10.04
CA GLY A 92 -3.18 -3.96 9.56
C GLY A 92 -3.04 -2.67 8.75
N ALA A 93 -4.00 -2.38 7.88
CA ALA A 93 -4.02 -1.19 7.04
C ALA A 93 -4.15 0.09 7.88
N LYS A 94 -4.94 0.08 8.97
CA LYS A 94 -5.02 1.18 9.94
C LYS A 94 -3.66 1.43 10.60
N PHE A 95 -2.99 0.37 11.05
CA PHE A 95 -1.65 0.49 11.63
C PHE A 95 -0.64 1.06 10.61
N ALA A 96 -0.69 0.60 9.36
CA ALA A 96 0.14 1.13 8.29
C ALA A 96 -0.15 2.62 8.04
N CYS A 97 -1.43 3.01 7.97
CA CYS A 97 -1.85 4.41 7.76
C CYS A 97 -1.38 5.32 8.91
N ASP A 98 -1.53 4.89 10.16
CA ASP A 98 -1.05 5.61 11.34
C ASP A 98 0.46 5.86 11.25
N ARG A 99 1.24 4.80 10.95
CA ARG A 99 2.69 4.92 10.78
C ARG A 99 3.05 5.85 9.64
N VAL A 100 2.36 5.77 8.50
CA VAL A 100 2.56 6.67 7.36
C VAL A 100 2.33 8.13 7.77
N ILE A 101 1.19 8.43 8.40
CA ILE A 101 0.85 9.80 8.80
C ILE A 101 1.87 10.33 9.82
N ARG A 102 2.27 9.54 10.82
CA ARG A 102 3.29 9.93 11.80
C ARG A 102 4.66 10.14 11.16
N SER A 103 5.07 9.24 10.26
CA SER A 103 6.32 9.38 9.49
C SER A 103 6.36 10.66 8.69
N MET A 104 5.26 11.04 8.05
CA MET A 104 5.17 12.29 7.27
C MET A 104 5.41 13.56 8.09
N HIS A 105 5.15 13.51 9.40
CA HIS A 105 5.36 14.63 10.33
C HIS A 105 6.64 14.45 11.17
N SER A 106 7.51 13.50 10.83
CA SER A 106 8.80 13.34 11.50
C SER A 106 9.79 14.39 10.99
N PRO A 107 10.42 15.20 11.87
CA PRO A 107 11.40 16.21 11.46
C PRO A 107 12.58 15.62 10.66
N GLN A 108 13.01 14.41 11.01
CA GLN A 108 14.12 13.72 10.33
C GLN A 108 13.75 13.36 8.89
N LEU A 109 12.53 12.83 8.68
CA LEU A 109 12.08 12.47 7.34
C LEU A 109 11.78 13.70 6.49
N VAL A 110 11.25 14.77 7.09
CA VAL A 110 11.06 16.06 6.43
C VAL A 110 12.39 16.65 5.96
N SER A 111 13.42 16.65 6.82
CA SER A 111 14.77 17.12 6.46
C SER A 111 15.38 16.29 5.33
N PHE A 112 15.28 14.96 5.40
CA PHE A 112 15.73 14.06 4.34
C PHE A 112 14.99 14.30 3.02
N ALA A 113 13.66 14.40 3.04
CA ALA A 113 12.85 14.66 1.84
C ALA A 113 13.11 16.04 1.22
N ALA A 114 13.57 17.01 2.03
CA ALA A 114 14.03 18.31 1.57
C ALA A 114 15.46 18.31 0.99
N GLY A 115 16.21 17.22 1.18
CA GLY A 115 17.62 17.10 0.78
C GLY A 115 18.62 17.72 1.76
N ASN A 116 18.18 18.00 3.00
CA ASN A 116 18.96 18.69 4.03
C ASN A 116 19.60 17.75 5.05
N GLY A 117 19.44 16.43 4.90
CA GLY A 117 19.94 15.46 5.86
C GLY A 117 20.12 14.05 5.27
N PRO A 118 20.82 13.17 6.00
CA PRO A 118 21.00 11.77 5.61
C PRO A 118 19.66 11.02 5.68
N LYS A 119 19.62 9.83 5.05
CA LYS A 119 18.44 8.95 5.09
C LYS A 119 18.23 8.37 6.49
N PRO A 120 17.14 8.71 7.21
CA PRO A 120 16.87 8.20 8.55
C PRO A 120 16.33 6.76 8.52
N SER A 121 16.35 6.06 9.66
CA SER A 121 15.80 4.70 9.79
C SER A 121 14.34 4.60 9.31
N ILE A 122 13.53 5.59 9.67
CA ILE A 122 12.12 5.69 9.25
C ILE A 122 11.94 5.74 7.73
N ALA A 123 12.93 6.24 6.98
CA ALA A 123 12.88 6.23 5.53
C ALA A 123 13.09 4.83 4.94
N TYR A 124 13.89 3.97 5.58
CA TYR A 124 14.03 2.57 5.17
C TYR A 124 12.73 1.80 5.44
N ASP A 125 12.11 2.02 6.60
CA ASP A 125 10.83 1.41 6.94
C ASP A 125 9.74 1.81 5.92
N MET A 126 9.67 3.09 5.56
CA MET A 126 8.71 3.57 4.56
C MET A 126 9.04 3.07 3.15
N GLU A 127 10.30 2.92 2.79
CA GLU A 127 10.66 2.32 1.50
C GLU A 127 10.25 0.84 1.42
N GLU A 128 10.33 0.09 2.52
CA GLU A 128 9.88 -1.31 2.56
C GLU A 128 8.34 -1.42 2.51
N MET A 129 7.62 -0.48 3.13
CA MET A 129 6.14 -0.49 3.15
C MET A 129 5.49 -0.10 1.81
N PHE A 130 6.19 0.65 0.98
CA PHE A 130 5.66 1.17 -0.29
C PHE A 130 6.26 0.45 -1.49
N ASP A 131 5.51 0.42 -2.60
CA ASP A 131 6.15 0.22 -3.90
C ASP A 131 7.12 1.37 -4.19
N SER A 132 8.27 1.07 -4.80
CA SER A 132 9.33 2.06 -5.04
C SER A 132 8.84 3.28 -5.84
N THR A 133 7.92 3.08 -6.80
CA THR A 133 7.35 4.19 -7.57
C THR A 133 6.47 5.08 -6.69
N CYS A 134 5.65 4.47 -5.83
CA CYS A 134 4.78 5.20 -4.91
C CYS A 134 5.60 5.94 -3.84
N TYR A 135 6.64 5.31 -3.31
CA TYR A 135 7.55 5.93 -2.35
C TYR A 135 8.17 7.23 -2.91
N GLU A 136 8.78 7.15 -4.10
CA GLU A 136 9.51 8.27 -4.70
C GLU A 136 8.58 9.34 -5.31
N ARG A 137 7.50 8.94 -6.01
CA ARG A 137 6.66 9.91 -6.75
C ARG A 137 5.51 10.49 -5.93
N GLN A 138 5.06 9.79 -4.89
CA GLN A 138 3.87 10.16 -4.14
C GLN A 138 4.18 10.49 -2.69
N PHE A 139 4.87 9.58 -1.99
CA PHE A 139 5.11 9.74 -0.55
C PHE A 139 6.15 10.85 -0.26
N LEU A 140 7.39 10.72 -0.73
CA LEU A 140 8.45 11.70 -0.45
C LEU A 140 8.09 13.14 -0.88
N PRO A 141 7.49 13.40 -2.06
CA PRO A 141 7.08 14.74 -2.45
C PRO A 141 5.98 15.33 -1.56
N ARG A 142 5.13 14.50 -0.96
CA ARG A 142 4.15 14.95 0.05
C ARG A 142 4.82 15.29 1.37
N VAL A 143 5.77 14.46 1.84
CA VAL A 143 6.58 14.77 3.04
C VAL A 143 7.33 16.09 2.87
N ARG A 144 8.01 16.26 1.73
CA ARG A 144 8.75 17.49 1.41
C ARG A 144 7.84 18.71 1.46
N ARG A 145 6.64 18.64 0.86
CA ARG A 145 5.66 19.74 0.82
C ARG A 145 5.16 20.13 2.21
N LEU A 146 5.02 19.17 3.14
CA LEU A 146 4.60 19.47 4.50
C LEU A 146 5.61 20.34 5.26
N GLY A 147 6.91 20.17 5.01
CA GLY A 147 7.96 20.97 5.64
C GLY A 147 8.19 22.34 4.99
N VAL A 148 7.55 22.67 3.86
CA VAL A 148 7.80 23.94 3.17
C VAL A 148 7.27 25.11 4.00
N GLY A 149 8.16 26.01 4.41
CA GLY A 149 7.80 27.22 5.14
C GLY A 149 7.54 27.04 6.63
N ALA A 150 7.76 25.83 7.16
CA ALA A 150 7.71 25.52 8.57
C ALA A 150 9.14 25.29 9.12
N SER A 151 9.49 25.95 10.22
CA SER A 151 10.73 25.66 10.95
C SER A 151 10.56 24.45 11.89
N ASP A 152 9.35 24.25 12.39
CA ASP A 152 8.96 23.07 13.15
C ASP A 152 7.56 22.62 12.72
N LEU A 153 7.35 21.31 12.70
CA LEU A 153 6.13 20.64 12.25
C LEU A 153 5.93 19.40 13.10
N ARG A 154 4.88 19.37 13.90
CA ARG A 154 4.58 18.26 14.80
C ARG A 154 3.12 17.85 14.76
N LEU A 155 2.87 16.58 14.50
CA LEU A 155 1.57 15.96 14.70
C LEU A 155 1.34 15.75 16.21
N THR A 156 0.33 16.39 16.78
CA THR A 156 0.00 16.29 18.21
C THR A 156 -1.15 15.34 18.48
N GLU A 157 -2.15 15.33 17.60
CA GLU A 157 -3.32 14.45 17.70
C GLU A 157 -3.58 13.77 16.37
N LEU A 158 -3.96 12.49 16.41
CA LEU A 158 -4.39 11.71 15.25
C LEU A 158 -5.45 10.70 15.70
N ASP A 159 -6.68 10.95 15.29
CA ASP A 159 -7.83 10.09 15.58
C ASP A 159 -8.40 9.52 14.29
N PHE A 160 -8.68 8.22 14.27
CA PHE A 160 -9.39 7.56 13.17
C PHE A 160 -10.89 7.56 13.46
N THR A 161 -11.66 8.28 12.65
CA THR A 161 -13.13 8.34 12.76
C THR A 161 -13.82 7.31 11.88
N GLY A 162 -13.12 6.76 10.88
CA GLY A 162 -13.63 5.70 10.01
C GLY A 162 -12.50 4.94 9.30
N VAL A 163 -12.68 3.63 9.14
CA VAL A 163 -11.76 2.73 8.44
C VAL A 163 -12.59 1.75 7.64
N TYR A 164 -12.46 1.79 6.31
CA TYR A 164 -13.32 1.03 5.41
C TYR A 164 -12.52 0.40 4.28
N LEU A 165 -13.00 -0.73 3.78
CA LEU A 165 -12.63 -1.28 2.50
C LEU A 165 -13.45 -0.56 1.43
N ASP A 166 -12.77 0.05 0.47
CA ASP A 166 -13.35 0.89 -0.58
C ASP A 166 -13.30 0.20 -1.95
N GLY A 167 -12.35 -0.71 -2.15
CA GLY A 167 -12.16 -1.40 -3.43
C GLY A 167 -11.42 -2.73 -3.31
N VAL A 168 -11.80 -3.68 -4.15
CA VAL A 168 -11.20 -5.01 -4.26
C VAL A 168 -10.98 -5.33 -5.72
N HIS A 169 -9.73 -5.62 -6.11
CA HIS A 169 -9.39 -5.93 -7.49
C HIS A 169 -8.48 -7.15 -7.51
N CYS A 170 -8.98 -8.26 -8.06
CA CYS A 170 -8.20 -9.47 -8.27
C CYS A 170 -7.83 -9.56 -9.75
N GLN A 171 -6.55 -9.75 -10.03
CA GLN A 171 -6.02 -9.94 -11.37
C GLN A 171 -5.30 -11.29 -11.43
N ARG A 172 -5.60 -12.10 -12.44
CA ARG A 172 -4.82 -13.28 -12.78
C ARG A 172 -3.89 -12.93 -13.93
N THR A 173 -2.61 -13.19 -13.77
CA THR A 173 -1.58 -12.94 -14.78
C THR A 173 -0.62 -14.10 -14.84
N THR A 174 0.16 -14.24 -15.90
CA THR A 174 1.21 -15.25 -15.95
C THR A 174 2.46 -14.79 -15.20
N ARG A 175 3.27 -15.73 -14.73
CA ARG A 175 4.53 -15.47 -14.03
C ARG A 175 5.55 -14.75 -14.92
N GLY A 176 5.57 -15.07 -16.22
CA GLY A 176 6.40 -14.36 -17.20
C GLY A 176 6.03 -12.88 -17.31
N ASN A 177 4.73 -12.57 -17.38
CA ASN A 177 4.24 -11.18 -17.39
C ASN A 177 4.58 -10.44 -16.10
N LEU A 178 4.50 -11.12 -14.95
CA LEU A 178 4.88 -10.55 -13.66
C LEU A 178 6.37 -10.23 -13.59
N LYS A 179 7.25 -11.16 -13.98
CA LYS A 179 8.70 -10.92 -14.06
C LYS A 179 9.02 -9.74 -14.98
N ALA A 180 8.34 -9.64 -16.13
CA ALA A 180 8.54 -8.52 -17.06
C ALA A 180 8.13 -7.18 -16.43
N GLU A 181 7.04 -7.14 -15.67
CA GLU A 181 6.62 -5.96 -14.92
C GLU A 181 7.62 -5.59 -13.81
N GLU A 182 8.11 -6.57 -13.05
CA GLU A 182 9.12 -6.38 -12.01
C GLU A 182 10.46 -5.88 -12.58
N ALA A 183 10.88 -6.43 -13.72
CA ALA A 183 12.06 -5.96 -14.45
C ALA A 183 11.87 -4.49 -14.85
N LEU A 184 10.70 -4.13 -15.38
CA LEU A 184 10.37 -2.75 -15.71
C LEU A 184 10.37 -1.84 -14.48
N ARG A 185 9.80 -2.28 -13.34
CA ARG A 185 9.84 -1.53 -12.08
C ARG A 185 11.27 -1.33 -11.58
N THR A 186 12.13 -2.33 -11.72
CA THR A 186 13.55 -2.24 -11.33
C THR A 186 14.30 -1.22 -12.17
N VAL A 187 14.12 -1.26 -13.50
CA VAL A 187 14.71 -0.26 -14.41
C VAL A 187 14.21 1.15 -14.09
N VAL A 188 12.92 1.30 -13.81
CA VAL A 188 12.32 2.58 -13.37
C VAL A 188 12.92 3.04 -12.04
N LYS A 189 13.18 2.14 -11.09
CA LYS A 189 13.85 2.47 -9.82
C LYS A 189 15.28 2.95 -10.03
N GLU A 190 16.07 2.24 -10.85
CA GLU A 190 17.46 2.60 -11.14
C GLU A 190 17.58 3.97 -11.80
N THR A 191 16.77 4.21 -12.83
CA THR A 191 16.73 5.51 -13.54
C THR A 191 16.34 6.66 -12.60
N MET A 192 15.44 6.42 -11.64
CA MET A 192 15.13 7.42 -10.60
C MET A 192 16.32 7.66 -9.67
N ALA A 193 17.00 6.62 -9.21
CA ALA A 193 18.17 6.74 -8.34
C ALA A 193 19.31 7.54 -9.01
N GLU A 194 19.52 7.36 -10.32
CA GLU A 194 20.46 8.15 -11.11
C GLU A 194 20.06 9.63 -11.18
N LYS A 195 18.78 9.93 -11.45
CA LYS A 195 18.28 11.32 -11.50
C LYS A 195 18.35 12.04 -10.16
N HIS A 196 18.10 11.32 -9.06
CA HIS A 196 18.25 11.88 -7.71
C HIS A 196 19.71 12.26 -7.40
N LYS A 197 20.69 11.51 -7.91
CA LYS A 197 22.12 11.88 -7.81
C LYS A 197 22.46 13.11 -8.66
N MET A 198 21.79 13.29 -9.80
CA MET A 198 22.05 14.39 -10.74
C MET A 198 21.34 15.71 -10.41
N LYS A 199 20.47 15.78 -9.38
CA LYS A 199 19.71 16.99 -8.97
C LYS A 199 18.93 17.68 -10.11
N GLN A 200 18.54 16.97 -11.16
CA GLN A 200 17.80 17.55 -12.30
C GLN A 200 16.28 17.47 -12.09
N ARG A 201 15.57 18.55 -12.47
CA ARG A 201 14.10 18.56 -12.57
C ARG A 201 13.71 18.03 -13.96
N PRO A 202 12.79 17.07 -14.06
CA PRO A 202 12.49 16.45 -15.35
C PRO A 202 11.76 17.41 -16.30
N SER A 203 12.30 17.54 -17.52
CA SER A 203 11.66 18.19 -18.67
C SER A 203 10.78 17.18 -19.44
N VAL A 204 9.72 17.64 -20.12
CA VAL A 204 8.80 16.77 -20.89
C VAL A 204 9.54 15.96 -21.97
N MET A 205 10.60 16.53 -22.55
CA MET A 205 11.43 15.87 -23.56
C MET A 205 12.32 14.76 -22.97
N GLU A 206 12.71 14.88 -21.69
CA GLU A 206 13.46 13.82 -20.99
C GLU A 206 12.57 12.63 -20.64
N VAL A 207 11.28 12.84 -20.36
CA VAL A 207 10.35 11.72 -20.06
C VAL A 207 10.19 10.80 -21.26
N VAL A 208 10.23 11.34 -22.49
CA VAL A 208 10.18 10.56 -23.73
C VAL A 208 11.49 9.80 -23.94
N SER A 209 12.64 10.45 -23.69
CA SER A 209 13.95 9.79 -23.72
C SER A 209 14.08 8.69 -22.67
N ASP A 210 13.56 8.90 -21.45
CA ASP A 210 13.53 7.89 -20.38
C ASP A 210 12.71 6.67 -20.81
N LEU A 211 11.53 6.88 -21.42
CA LEU A 211 10.70 5.79 -21.91
C LEU A 211 11.41 4.99 -23.02
N SER A 212 12.19 5.65 -23.88
CA SER A 212 13.00 4.97 -24.89
C SER A 212 14.16 4.17 -24.29
N ALA A 213 14.85 4.71 -23.27
CA ALA A 213 15.93 4.02 -22.55
C ALA A 213 15.40 2.84 -21.72
N ILE A 214 14.24 3.00 -21.08
CA ILE A 214 13.53 1.93 -20.37
C ILE A 214 13.15 0.82 -21.36
N LYS A 215 12.62 1.18 -22.54
CA LYS A 215 12.27 0.22 -23.59
C LYS A 215 13.50 -0.53 -24.12
N GLU A 216 14.64 0.14 -24.28
CA GLU A 216 15.89 -0.49 -24.72
C GLU A 216 16.47 -1.44 -23.66
N LYS A 217 16.47 -1.04 -22.38
CA LYS A 217 16.88 -1.89 -21.26
C LYS A 217 15.97 -3.11 -21.09
N LEU A 218 14.66 -2.93 -21.26
CA LEU A 218 13.67 -4.02 -21.21
C LEU A 218 13.87 -5.03 -22.36
N ASN A 219 14.19 -4.55 -23.55
CA ASN A 219 14.48 -5.42 -24.69
C ASN A 219 15.77 -6.23 -24.49
N LYS A 220 16.77 -5.67 -23.78
CA LYS A 220 17.99 -6.40 -23.40
C LYS A 220 17.76 -7.45 -22.29
N SER A 221 16.77 -7.25 -21.42
CA SER A 221 16.42 -8.21 -20.37
C SER A 221 15.49 -9.35 -20.84
N LYS A 222 14.84 -9.20 -22.01
CA LYS A 222 14.07 -10.28 -22.66
C LYS A 222 15.01 -11.23 -23.43
N VAL A 223 15.81 -11.99 -22.69
CA VAL A 223 16.49 -13.18 -23.22
C VAL A 223 16.31 -14.26 -22.16
N ASN A 224 15.49 -15.25 -22.48
CA ASN A 224 15.15 -16.50 -21.75
C ASN A 224 13.65 -16.60 -21.46
N GLU A 225 12.88 -17.04 -22.46
CA GLU A 225 11.57 -17.65 -22.23
C GLU A 225 11.81 -19.03 -21.59
N SER A 226 11.25 -19.23 -20.40
CA SER A 226 11.35 -20.49 -19.65
C SER A 226 9.96 -21.12 -19.52
N GLU A 227 9.88 -22.44 -19.41
CA GLU A 227 8.59 -23.17 -19.27
C GLU A 227 7.77 -22.72 -18.04
N ASP A 228 8.39 -22.10 -17.03
CA ASP A 228 7.74 -21.48 -15.85
C ASP A 228 6.94 -20.19 -16.17
N ASP A 229 6.98 -19.67 -17.39
CA ASP A 229 6.36 -18.39 -17.73
C ASP A 229 4.84 -18.46 -17.95
N ASP A 230 4.27 -19.67 -18.09
CA ASP A 230 2.84 -19.92 -18.21
C ASP A 230 2.10 -20.07 -16.87
N ASP A 231 2.84 -20.19 -15.76
CA ASP A 231 2.26 -20.31 -14.42
C ASP A 231 1.34 -19.13 -14.10
N VAL A 232 0.09 -19.41 -13.74
CA VAL A 232 -0.89 -18.37 -13.38
C VAL A 232 -0.64 -17.92 -11.94
N VAL A 233 -0.43 -16.62 -11.78
CA VAL A 233 -0.25 -15.92 -10.52
C VAL A 233 -1.46 -15.03 -10.27
N GLU A 234 -1.96 -15.04 -9.04
CA GLU A 234 -3.07 -14.21 -8.58
C GLU A 234 -2.53 -13.00 -7.80
N ARG A 235 -2.90 -11.80 -8.23
CA ARG A 235 -2.56 -10.53 -7.59
C ARG A 235 -3.83 -9.87 -7.07
N LEU A 236 -3.83 -9.50 -5.80
CA LEU A 236 -4.94 -8.82 -5.16
C LEU A 236 -4.54 -7.39 -4.80
N ARG A 237 -5.41 -6.45 -5.15
CA ARG A 237 -5.32 -5.06 -4.74
C ARG A 237 -6.53 -4.67 -3.90
N LEU A 238 -6.27 -4.12 -2.73
CA LEU A 238 -7.27 -3.68 -1.76
C LEU A 238 -7.10 -2.19 -1.48
N ASP A 239 -8.17 -1.43 -1.65
CA ASP A 239 -8.20 0.00 -1.35
C ASP A 239 -8.79 0.21 0.04
N ALA A 240 -7.98 0.71 0.97
CA ALA A 240 -8.42 1.03 2.33
C ALA A 240 -8.63 2.55 2.45
N LEU A 241 -9.81 2.93 2.91
CA LEU A 241 -10.26 4.29 3.10
C LEU A 241 -10.27 4.65 4.59
N PHE A 242 -9.54 5.71 4.94
CA PHE A 242 -9.39 6.21 6.30
C PHE A 242 -9.95 7.63 6.39
N TYR A 243 -10.81 7.83 7.38
CA TYR A 243 -11.19 9.16 7.85
C TYR A 243 -10.43 9.44 9.13
N THR A 244 -9.68 10.54 9.13
CA THR A 244 -8.91 10.96 10.29
C THR A 244 -9.16 12.41 10.65
N VAL A 245 -9.12 12.70 11.94
CA VAL A 245 -9.01 14.06 12.46
C VAL A 245 -7.61 14.19 13.03
N GLN A 246 -6.86 15.18 12.56
CA GLN A 246 -5.47 15.38 12.97
C GLN A 246 -5.23 16.84 13.32
N THR A 247 -4.49 17.03 14.41
CA THR A 247 -4.03 18.33 14.89
C THR A 247 -2.53 18.41 14.66
N VAL A 248 -2.10 19.44 13.94
CA VAL A 248 -0.70 19.67 13.60
C VAL A 248 -0.29 21.04 14.10
N GLU A 249 0.75 21.08 14.92
CA GLU A 249 1.42 22.31 15.33
C GLU A 249 2.52 22.64 14.33
N THR A 250 2.53 23.89 13.85
CA THR A 250 3.55 24.41 12.95
C THR A 250 4.13 25.70 13.51
N VAL A 251 5.43 25.87 13.34
CA VAL A 251 6.11 27.15 13.58
C VAL A 251 6.53 27.70 12.23
N SER A 252 6.10 28.93 11.91
CA SER A 252 6.48 29.56 10.65
C SER A 252 7.96 29.92 10.65
N SER A 253 8.66 29.57 9.58
CA SER A 253 10.06 29.98 9.42
C SER A 253 10.24 31.49 9.19
N LYS A 254 9.18 32.22 8.82
CA LYS A 254 9.23 33.66 8.53
C LYS A 254 8.87 34.53 9.73
N THR A 255 7.82 34.14 10.46
CA THR A 255 7.25 34.97 11.53
C THR A 255 7.55 34.42 12.92
N ALA A 256 8.15 33.23 13.02
CA ALA A 256 8.30 32.46 14.27
C ALA A 256 6.97 32.19 15.00
N GLN A 257 5.84 32.47 14.34
CA GLN A 257 4.51 32.29 14.89
C GLN A 257 4.18 30.80 14.96
N LYS A 258 3.69 30.37 16.13
CA LYS A 258 3.22 29.02 16.36
C LYS A 258 1.71 28.93 16.11
N VAL A 259 1.29 27.95 15.32
CA VAL A 259 -0.10 27.74 14.94
C VAL A 259 -0.46 26.27 15.09
N ALA A 260 -1.59 25.99 15.72
CA ALA A 260 -2.23 24.68 15.72
C ALA A 260 -3.32 24.63 14.65
N VAL A 261 -3.23 23.64 13.76
CA VAL A 261 -4.16 23.42 12.66
C VAL A 261 -4.85 22.09 12.85
N LYS A 262 -6.18 22.13 13.02
CA LYS A 262 -7.01 20.92 13.08
C LYS A 262 -7.64 20.67 11.71
N THR A 263 -7.42 19.49 11.16
CA THR A 263 -7.92 19.09 9.84
C THR A 263 -8.64 17.76 9.90
N GLU A 264 -9.73 17.66 9.15
CA GLU A 264 -10.36 16.39 8.79
C GLU A 264 -9.77 15.92 7.48
N VAL A 265 -9.36 14.66 7.39
CA VAL A 265 -8.67 14.13 6.23
C VAL A 265 -9.22 12.78 5.83
N LYS A 266 -9.53 12.69 4.54
CA LYS A 266 -9.77 11.44 3.82
C LYS A 266 -8.45 10.96 3.24
N THR A 267 -7.99 9.77 3.65
CA THR A 267 -6.80 9.12 3.11
C THR A 267 -7.19 7.78 2.49
N THR A 268 -6.81 7.53 1.24
CA THR A 268 -6.94 6.22 0.61
C THR A 268 -5.55 5.63 0.42
N LEU A 269 -5.32 4.43 0.95
CA LEU A 269 -4.11 3.65 0.69
C LEU A 269 -4.50 2.41 -0.10
N CYS A 270 -3.81 2.19 -1.22
CA CYS A 270 -4.03 1.04 -2.08
C CYS A 270 -2.91 0.04 -1.83
N PHE A 271 -3.28 -1.13 -1.34
CA PHE A 271 -2.37 -2.21 -1.02
C PHE A 271 -2.41 -3.24 -2.13
N GLU A 272 -1.25 -3.74 -2.55
CA GLU A 272 -1.12 -4.80 -3.54
C GLU A 272 -0.32 -5.95 -2.94
N SER A 273 -0.71 -7.18 -3.27
CA SER A 273 0.00 -8.39 -2.87
C SER A 273 -0.22 -9.54 -3.85
N LEU A 274 0.69 -10.50 -3.86
CA LEU A 274 0.48 -11.79 -4.49
C LEU A 274 -0.28 -12.69 -3.52
N VAL A 275 -1.28 -13.40 -4.04
CA VAL A 275 -2.20 -14.22 -3.25
C VAL A 275 -2.40 -15.60 -3.87
N THR A 276 -1.49 -16.02 -4.77
CA THR A 276 -1.51 -17.36 -5.36
C THR A 276 -1.41 -18.42 -4.27
N GLU A 277 -0.45 -18.29 -3.37
CA GLU A 277 -0.34 -19.11 -2.16
C GLU A 277 -0.41 -18.23 -0.90
N PRO A 278 -0.89 -18.77 0.25
CA PRO A 278 -0.99 -17.99 1.48
C PRO A 278 0.35 -17.43 1.99
N ASP A 279 1.46 -18.08 1.64
CA ASP A 279 2.80 -17.66 2.04
C ASP A 279 3.35 -16.48 1.23
N ASP A 280 2.81 -16.24 0.04
CA ASP A 280 3.20 -15.17 -0.89
C ASP A 280 2.69 -13.80 -0.45
N VAL A 281 1.75 -13.76 0.51
CA VAL A 281 1.09 -12.51 0.90
C VAL A 281 2.07 -11.57 1.61
N ASP A 282 2.48 -10.57 0.85
CA ASP A 282 3.26 -9.41 1.25
C ASP A 282 2.58 -8.14 0.75
N TRP A 283 1.94 -7.37 1.65
CA TRP A 283 1.20 -6.16 1.29
C TRP A 283 2.14 -4.96 1.14
N ARG A 284 2.04 -4.27 0.00
CA ARG A 284 2.75 -3.00 -0.24
C ARG A 284 1.81 -1.90 -0.67
N VAL A 285 2.09 -0.68 -0.23
CA VAL A 285 1.32 0.50 -0.66
C VAL A 285 1.77 0.92 -2.05
N VAL A 286 0.91 0.71 -3.05
CA VAL A 286 1.19 1.04 -4.46
C VAL A 286 0.65 2.41 -4.88
N ARG A 287 -0.30 2.96 -4.12
CA ARG A 287 -0.88 4.28 -4.35
C ARG A 287 -1.37 4.86 -3.03
N MET A 288 -1.22 6.18 -2.91
CA MET A 288 -1.69 6.94 -1.76
C MET A 288 -2.38 8.21 -2.25
N ASP A 289 -3.59 8.44 -1.78
CA ASP A 289 -4.33 9.68 -2.00
C ASP A 289 -4.76 10.29 -0.67
N LYS A 290 -4.69 11.61 -0.58
CA LYS A 290 -4.99 12.37 0.65
C LYS A 290 -5.74 13.65 0.28
N LEU A 291 -6.92 13.84 0.84
CA LEU A 291 -7.71 15.05 0.72
C LEU A 291 -8.05 15.57 2.12
N GLY A 292 -7.75 16.83 2.39
CA GLY A 292 -7.98 17.44 3.70
C GLY A 292 -8.92 18.64 3.64
N ARG A 293 -9.72 18.77 4.70
CA ARG A 293 -10.57 19.92 4.99
C ARG A 293 -10.10 20.57 6.29
N LEU A 294 -9.87 21.87 6.25
CA LEU A 294 -9.54 22.64 7.44
C LEU A 294 -10.76 22.73 8.37
N LEU A 295 -10.58 22.38 9.64
CA LEU A 295 -11.63 22.54 10.67
C LEU A 295 -11.40 23.80 11.50
N SER A 296 -10.17 24.01 11.97
CA SER A 296 -9.82 25.23 12.70
C SER A 296 -8.32 25.52 12.62
N ARG A 297 -7.98 26.79 12.83
CA ARG A 297 -6.62 27.30 12.93
C ARG A 297 -6.56 28.21 14.15
N LYS A 298 -5.64 27.95 15.07
CA LYS A 298 -5.45 28.75 16.29
C LYS A 298 -3.99 29.12 16.43
N GLU A 299 -3.72 30.35 16.84
CA GLU A 299 -2.39 30.73 17.29
C GLU A 299 -2.14 30.13 18.66
N VAL A 300 -0.93 29.63 18.87
CA VAL A 300 -0.51 29.05 20.15
C VAL A 300 0.48 30.04 20.75
N ASN A 301 0.12 30.61 21.89
CA ASN A 301 1.00 31.49 22.67
C ASN A 301 2.14 30.71 23.32
#